data_AF-A0A8S3IYA3-F1
#
_entry.id   AF-A0A8S3IYA3-F1
#
_cell.length_a   1.000
_cell.length_b   1.000
_cell.length_c   1.000
_cell.angle_alpha   90.00
_cell.angle_beta   90.00
_cell.angle_gamma   90.00
#
_symmetry.space_group_name_H-M   'P 1'
#
loop_
_entity.id
_entity.type
_entity.pdbx_description
1 polymer ?
#
loop_
_entity_poly.entity_id
_entity_poly.type
_entity_poly.pdbx_seq_one_letter_code
_entity_poly.pdbx_strand_id
1 'polypeptide(L)'
;MNTRTSSCIKLQIHYEDHQRGLKSENYILYSSTDTIRDVIVKFLKTANLDYIDSGNVSLVELRMGNQRLPAPSFNTYATLDQLNIRQGYTLCFAPLRELSSSGLSRLRVYGPNLIDKIEYEWNKRTTTLQMLLEYIIKMFSLDSIERQRIHLFMDFEELDLTSNSEKLLTELGVTDLTMISVQIVSSLSSSVIHVECTSTNGTFLFDIPHTTTIEMLRKEVEQRFTDYCLCDFTLFD
;
A
#
# COMPACT_ATOMS: atom_id res chain seq x y z
N MET A 1 -9.09 -26.52 34.97
CA MET A 1 -7.85 -26.47 34.18
C MET A 1 -8.13 -27.17 32.86
N ASN A 2 -8.32 -26.44 31.76
CA ASN A 2 -8.54 -27.04 30.45
C ASN A 2 -7.19 -27.36 29.82
N THR A 3 -6.86 -28.65 29.74
CA THR A 3 -5.76 -29.16 28.91
C THR A 3 -6.12 -28.93 27.45
N ARG A 4 -5.61 -27.86 26.84
CA ARG A 4 -5.66 -27.69 25.38
C ARG A 4 -4.87 -28.84 24.76
N THR A 5 -5.56 -29.79 24.16
CA THR A 5 -4.95 -30.85 23.37
C THR A 5 -4.28 -30.22 22.15
N SER A 6 -2.99 -30.51 21.96
CA SER A 6 -2.23 -30.03 20.81
C SER A 6 -2.82 -30.64 19.54
N SER A 7 -3.46 -29.83 18.71
CA SER A 7 -4.00 -30.27 17.42
C SER A 7 -2.92 -30.22 16.36
N CYS A 8 -2.76 -31.28 15.58
CA CYS A 8 -1.90 -31.25 14.40
C CYS A 8 -2.65 -30.60 13.22
N ILE A 9 -2.00 -29.68 12.52
CA ILE A 9 -2.52 -29.02 11.33
C ILE A 9 -1.62 -29.29 10.12
N LYS A 10 -2.22 -29.55 8.97
CA LYS A 10 -1.50 -29.71 7.70
C LYS A 10 -1.42 -28.35 7.01
N LEU A 11 -0.21 -27.87 6.78
CA LEU A 11 0.07 -26.59 6.15
C LEU A 11 0.82 -26.78 4.85
N GLN A 12 0.52 -25.93 3.86
CA GLN A 12 1.38 -25.77 2.70
C GLN A 12 2.48 -24.78 3.04
N ILE A 13 3.72 -25.14 2.77
CA ILE A 13 4.86 -24.27 2.94
C ILE A 13 5.43 -23.98 1.56
N HIS A 14 5.57 -22.71 1.23
CA HIS A 14 6.17 -22.24 0.00
C HIS A 14 7.43 -21.45 0.35
N TYR A 15 8.54 -21.79 -0.28
CA TYR A 15 9.80 -21.09 -0.12
C TYR A 15 10.36 -20.71 -1.49
N GLU A 16 10.81 -19.48 -1.60
CA GLU A 16 11.43 -18.96 -2.81
C GLU A 16 12.70 -18.17 -2.43
N ASP A 17 13.80 -18.46 -3.14
CA ASP A 17 15.07 -17.73 -3.12
C ASP A 17 15.45 -17.48 -4.59
N HIS A 18 15.03 -16.33 -5.11
CA HIS A 18 15.26 -15.90 -6.48
C HIS A 18 16.75 -15.74 -6.80
N GLN A 19 17.57 -15.32 -5.82
CA GLN A 19 19.02 -15.17 -6.05
C GLN A 19 19.69 -16.49 -6.37
N ARG A 20 19.22 -17.58 -5.75
CA ARG A 20 19.70 -18.94 -6.00
C ARG A 20 18.86 -19.69 -7.04
N GLY A 21 17.80 -19.06 -7.57
CA GLY A 21 16.84 -19.70 -8.46
C GLY A 21 16.14 -20.90 -7.82
N LEU A 22 15.98 -20.89 -6.50
CA LEU A 22 15.46 -22.01 -5.72
C LEU A 22 13.99 -21.78 -5.37
N LYS A 23 13.17 -22.78 -5.64
CA LYS A 23 11.75 -22.80 -5.27
C LYS A 23 11.40 -24.16 -4.68
N SER A 24 10.70 -24.16 -3.56
CA SER A 24 10.29 -25.38 -2.87
C SER A 24 8.88 -25.23 -2.30
N GLU A 25 8.05 -26.25 -2.52
CA GLU A 25 6.69 -26.30 -1.99
C GLU A 25 6.44 -27.67 -1.37
N ASN A 26 6.00 -27.69 -0.12
CA ASN A 26 5.77 -28.92 0.63
C ASN A 26 4.54 -28.81 1.52
N TYR A 27 3.82 -29.92 1.69
CA TYR A 27 2.78 -30.04 2.70
C TYR A 27 3.34 -30.75 3.92
N ILE A 28 3.34 -30.09 5.08
CA ILE A 28 3.94 -30.61 6.29
C ILE A 28 2.92 -30.53 7.43
N LEU A 29 2.92 -31.54 8.30
CA LEU A 29 2.13 -31.56 9.53
C LEU A 29 2.87 -30.84 10.64
N TYR A 30 2.22 -29.89 11.29
CA TYR A 30 2.74 -29.11 12.42
C TYR A 30 1.81 -29.24 13.62
N SER A 31 2.36 -29.11 14.83
CA SER A 31 1.55 -28.89 16.03
C SER A 31 1.05 -27.45 16.03
N SER A 32 -0.18 -27.19 16.46
CA SER A 32 -0.68 -25.82 16.65
C SER A 32 0.16 -25.01 17.65
N THR A 33 0.94 -25.69 18.49
CA THR A 33 1.89 -25.07 19.43
C THR A 33 3.28 -24.81 18.82
N ASP A 34 3.56 -25.29 17.62
CA ASP A 34 4.85 -25.03 16.96
C ASP A 34 4.99 -23.52 16.74
N THR A 35 6.17 -22.99 17.01
CA THR A 35 6.51 -21.60 16.69
C THR A 35 6.80 -21.45 15.20
N ILE A 36 6.75 -20.23 14.67
CA ILE A 36 7.20 -19.97 13.30
C ILE A 36 8.66 -20.43 13.09
N ARG A 37 9.52 -20.30 14.10
CA ARG A 37 10.88 -20.84 14.06
C ARG A 37 10.90 -22.35 13.91
N ASP A 38 10.08 -23.08 14.68
CA ASP A 38 9.98 -24.55 14.57
C ASP A 38 9.48 -24.95 13.17
N VAL A 39 8.53 -24.19 12.62
CA VAL A 39 8.00 -24.39 11.27
C VAL A 39 9.09 -24.28 10.22
N ILE A 40 9.91 -23.23 10.29
CA ILE A 40 11.05 -23.00 9.38
C ILE A 40 12.05 -24.15 9.49
N VAL A 41 12.50 -24.50 10.70
CA VAL A 41 13.50 -25.55 10.92
C VAL A 41 13.02 -26.89 10.35
N LYS A 42 11.77 -27.26 10.67
CA LYS A 42 11.19 -28.52 10.19
C LYS A 42 10.97 -28.51 8.68
N PHE A 43 10.58 -27.37 8.09
CA PHE A 43 10.46 -27.23 6.65
C PHE A 43 11.80 -27.43 5.95
N LEU A 44 12.85 -26.71 6.36
CA LEU A 44 14.17 -26.79 5.73
C LEU A 44 14.70 -28.23 5.75
N LYS A 45 14.53 -28.93 6.87
CA LYS A 45 14.88 -30.34 6.97
C LYS A 45 14.07 -31.24 6.05
N THR A 46 12.77 -31.03 5.98
CA THR A 46 11.89 -31.87 5.13
C THR A 46 12.14 -31.61 3.64
N ALA A 47 12.49 -30.38 3.27
CA ALA A 47 12.78 -29.96 1.91
C ALA A 47 14.24 -30.26 1.46
N ASN A 48 15.07 -30.89 2.31
CA ASN A 48 16.51 -31.09 2.08
C ASN A 48 17.27 -29.77 1.85
N LEU A 49 16.88 -28.72 2.56
CA LEU A 49 17.48 -27.38 2.54
C LEU A 49 18.25 -27.09 3.84
N ASP A 50 18.78 -28.12 4.50
CA ASP A 50 19.49 -28.01 5.79
C ASP A 50 20.74 -27.11 5.74
N TYR A 51 21.27 -26.85 4.54
CA TYR A 51 22.38 -25.92 4.31
C TYR A 51 21.96 -24.44 4.42
N ILE A 52 20.66 -24.16 4.46
CA ILE A 52 20.12 -22.83 4.68
C ILE A 52 19.98 -22.62 6.19
N ASP A 53 20.57 -21.56 6.71
CA ASP A 53 20.40 -21.19 8.12
C ASP A 53 18.95 -20.74 8.37
N SER A 54 18.26 -21.44 9.28
CA SER A 54 16.91 -21.09 9.71
C SER A 54 16.78 -19.66 10.25
N GLY A 55 17.86 -19.10 10.82
CA GLY A 55 17.91 -17.71 11.26
C GLY A 55 17.91 -16.70 10.10
N ASN A 56 18.16 -17.15 8.87
CA ASN A 56 18.18 -16.36 7.66
C ASN A 56 16.90 -16.50 6.81
N VAL A 57 15.81 -17.03 7.38
CA VAL A 57 14.53 -17.21 6.68
C VAL A 57 13.44 -16.44 7.42
N SER A 58 12.59 -15.74 6.68
CA SER A 58 11.48 -14.97 7.22
C SER A 58 10.17 -15.41 6.60
N LEU A 59 9.10 -15.41 7.41
CA LEU A 59 7.73 -15.47 6.90
C LEU A 59 7.44 -14.13 6.23
N VAL A 60 7.08 -14.16 4.95
CA VAL A 60 6.81 -12.95 4.15
C VAL A 60 5.35 -12.77 3.81
N GLU A 61 4.59 -13.87 3.71
CA GLU A 61 3.19 -13.83 3.33
C GLU A 61 2.44 -15.03 3.94
N LEU A 62 1.17 -14.81 4.28
CA LEU A 62 0.21 -15.87 4.59
C LEU A 62 -0.85 -15.91 3.49
N ARG A 63 -1.18 -17.08 2.95
CA ARG A 63 -2.29 -17.23 1.99
C ARG A 63 -3.37 -18.14 2.54
N MET A 64 -4.62 -17.79 2.25
CA MET A 64 -5.79 -18.64 2.48
C MET A 64 -6.62 -18.67 1.20
N GLY A 65 -6.52 -19.75 0.43
CA GLY A 65 -7.06 -19.79 -0.93
C GLY A 65 -6.43 -18.70 -1.82
N ASN A 66 -7.27 -17.83 -2.39
CA ASN A 66 -6.82 -16.71 -3.23
C ASN A 66 -6.52 -15.42 -2.45
N GLN A 67 -6.77 -15.40 -1.14
CA GLN A 67 -6.53 -14.23 -0.30
C GLN A 67 -5.08 -14.20 0.18
N ARG A 68 -4.43 -13.03 0.04
CA ARG A 68 -3.10 -12.75 0.58
C ARG A 68 -3.26 -11.92 1.86
N LEU A 69 -2.73 -12.43 2.95
CA LEU A 69 -2.75 -11.80 4.26
C LEU A 69 -1.33 -11.34 4.61
N PRO A 70 -1.17 -10.15 5.21
CA PRO A 70 0.13 -9.70 5.67
C PRO A 70 0.68 -10.67 6.71
N ALA A 71 1.97 -10.99 6.61
CA ALA A 71 2.63 -11.80 7.63
C ALA A 71 2.67 -10.99 8.95
N PRO A 72 2.24 -11.58 10.08
CA PRO A 72 2.35 -10.92 11.38
C PRO A 72 3.83 -10.61 11.65
N SER A 73 4.12 -9.34 11.94
CA SER A 73 5.47 -8.78 12.09
C SER A 73 6.38 -9.65 12.96
N PHE A 74 7.51 -10.11 12.38
CA PHE A 74 8.78 -10.64 12.93
C PHE A 74 8.82 -11.52 14.19
N ASN A 75 7.71 -11.85 14.83
CA ASN A 75 7.72 -12.67 16.03
C ASN A 75 7.81 -14.15 15.65
N THR A 76 9.02 -14.59 15.32
CA THR A 76 9.31 -16.00 15.01
C THR A 76 9.06 -16.94 16.19
N TYR A 77 8.89 -16.41 17.40
CA TYR A 77 8.55 -17.15 18.62
C TYR A 77 7.04 -17.28 18.85
N ALA A 78 6.20 -16.60 18.06
CA ALA A 78 4.76 -16.79 18.13
C ALA A 78 4.40 -18.18 17.61
N THR A 79 3.45 -18.84 18.28
CA THR A 79 2.93 -20.15 17.88
C THR A 79 1.89 -20.02 16.77
N LEU A 80 1.70 -21.09 16.01
CA LEU A 80 0.65 -21.15 14.98
C LEU A 80 -0.74 -20.83 15.54
N ASP A 81 -1.08 -21.29 16.75
CA ASP A 81 -2.35 -20.98 17.42
C ASP A 81 -2.44 -19.50 17.84
N GLN A 82 -1.34 -18.90 18.34
CA GLN A 82 -1.30 -17.47 18.67
C GLN A 82 -1.51 -16.58 17.44
N LEU A 83 -1.04 -17.03 16.28
CA LEU A 83 -1.21 -16.33 15.00
C LEU A 83 -2.52 -16.68 14.29
N ASN A 84 -3.39 -17.48 14.92
CA ASN A 84 -4.62 -18.01 14.31
C ASN A 84 -4.40 -18.72 12.96
N ILE A 85 -3.23 -19.32 12.76
CA ILE A 85 -2.92 -20.10 11.56
C ILE A 85 -3.61 -21.46 11.69
N ARG A 86 -4.49 -21.77 10.74
CA ARG A 86 -5.30 -23.00 10.73
C ARG A 86 -4.94 -23.86 9.52
N GLN A 87 -5.48 -25.09 9.50
CA GLN A 87 -5.37 -25.96 8.33
C GLN A 87 -5.93 -25.27 7.07
N GLY A 88 -5.24 -25.46 5.95
CA GLY A 88 -5.59 -24.83 4.67
C GLY A 88 -4.85 -23.51 4.39
N TYR A 89 -4.08 -23.00 5.35
CA TYR A 89 -3.18 -21.89 5.12
C TYR A 89 -1.94 -22.33 4.36
N THR A 90 -1.43 -21.43 3.53
CA THR A 90 -0.08 -21.49 2.96
C THR A 90 0.80 -20.46 3.64
N LEU A 91 1.97 -20.88 4.12
CA LEU A 91 2.97 -20.00 4.71
C LEU A 91 4.07 -19.81 3.68
N CYS A 92 4.31 -18.56 3.28
CA CYS A 92 5.33 -18.21 2.31
C CYS A 92 6.57 -17.66 3.03
N PHE A 93 7.71 -18.28 2.78
CA PHE A 93 8.99 -17.92 3.36
C PHE A 93 9.98 -17.48 2.27
N ALA A 94 10.88 -16.57 2.62
CA ALA A 94 11.98 -16.14 1.77
C ALA A 94 13.24 -15.89 2.62
N PRO A 95 14.45 -15.87 2.04
CA PRO A 95 15.63 -15.42 2.75
C PRO A 95 15.45 -14.01 3.35
N LEU A 96 15.94 -13.76 4.56
CA LEU A 96 16.07 -12.41 5.12
C LEU A 96 16.87 -11.47 4.21
N ARG A 97 17.76 -12.05 3.38
CA ARG A 97 18.54 -11.34 2.35
C ARG A 97 17.67 -10.81 1.20
N GLU A 98 16.53 -11.44 0.90
CA GLU A 98 15.60 -10.93 -0.11
C GLU A 98 14.74 -9.78 0.40
N LEU A 99 14.51 -9.69 1.72
CA LEU A 99 13.94 -8.49 2.34
C LEU A 99 14.91 -7.29 2.31
N SER A 100 16.18 -7.47 1.93
CA SER A 100 17.26 -6.51 2.11
C SER A 100 18.25 -6.31 0.95
N SER A 101 18.18 -7.07 -0.17
CA SER A 101 19.27 -7.05 -1.17
C SER A 101 19.22 -5.90 -2.18
N SER A 102 18.05 -5.38 -2.55
CA SER A 102 17.97 -4.16 -3.39
C SER A 102 17.85 -2.88 -2.56
N GLY A 103 17.52 -3.00 -1.27
CA GLY A 103 16.98 -1.87 -0.50
C GLY A 103 15.66 -1.35 -1.08
N LEU A 104 15.08 -2.00 -2.09
CA LEU A 104 13.85 -1.58 -2.74
C LEU A 104 12.66 -2.37 -2.17
N SER A 105 11.50 -1.73 -2.16
CA SER A 105 10.22 -2.26 -1.70
C SER A 105 9.11 -1.66 -2.56
N ARG A 106 7.87 -2.12 -2.44
CA ARG A 106 6.74 -1.59 -3.20
C ARG A 106 5.60 -1.14 -2.30
N LEU A 107 4.92 -0.07 -2.68
CA LEU A 107 3.66 0.38 -2.07
C LEU A 107 2.54 0.25 -3.08
N ARG A 108 1.32 0.09 -2.57
CA ARG A 108 0.10 0.30 -3.35
C ARG A 108 -0.51 1.61 -2.92
N VAL A 109 -0.52 2.58 -3.83
CA VAL A 109 -1.12 3.89 -3.57
C VAL A 109 -2.44 4.00 -4.32
N TYR A 110 -3.51 4.26 -3.59
CA TYR A 110 -4.84 4.53 -4.13
C TYR A 110 -5.03 6.04 -4.25
N GLY A 111 -5.46 6.48 -5.42
CA GLY A 111 -5.74 7.88 -5.70
C GLY A 111 -6.97 8.41 -4.95
N PRO A 112 -7.28 9.71 -5.09
CA PRO A 112 -8.38 10.37 -4.38
C PRO A 112 -9.76 9.76 -4.61
N ASN A 113 -9.98 9.12 -5.76
CA ASN A 113 -11.23 8.44 -6.10
C ASN A 113 -11.31 6.98 -5.60
N LEU A 114 -10.23 6.48 -4.97
CA LEU A 114 -10.05 5.09 -4.52
C LEU A 114 -10.15 4.02 -5.63
N ILE A 115 -10.35 4.42 -6.88
CA ILE A 115 -10.44 3.54 -8.05
C ILE A 115 -9.06 3.43 -8.69
N ASP A 116 -8.41 4.57 -8.89
CA ASP A 116 -7.08 4.61 -9.49
C ASP A 116 -6.05 4.09 -8.49
N LYS A 117 -5.19 3.19 -8.98
CA LYS A 117 -4.11 2.62 -8.18
C LYS A 117 -2.80 2.70 -8.94
N ILE A 118 -1.73 2.99 -8.21
CA ILE A 118 -0.37 2.92 -8.72
C ILE A 118 0.47 2.04 -7.79
N GLU A 119 1.45 1.35 -8.38
CA GLU A 119 2.51 0.71 -7.61
C GLU A 119 3.71 1.66 -7.57
N TYR A 120 4.23 1.91 -6.37
CA TYR A 120 5.40 2.75 -6.17
C TYR A 120 6.55 1.91 -5.63
N GLU A 121 7.58 1.72 -6.44
CA GLU A 121 8.82 1.09 -6.00
C GLU A 121 9.71 2.13 -5.32
N TRP A 122 10.14 1.84 -4.08
CA TRP A 122 10.83 2.80 -3.22
C TRP A 122 12.01 2.18 -2.51
N ASN A 123 13.01 2.99 -2.16
CA ASN A 123 14.20 2.54 -1.46
C ASN A 123 14.06 2.74 0.05
N LYS A 124 13.85 1.63 0.77
CA LYS A 124 14.48 1.27 2.06
C LYS A 124 15.07 2.42 2.88
N ARG A 125 16.21 2.87 2.37
CA ARG A 125 17.22 3.64 3.09
C ARG A 125 17.23 5.12 2.69
N THR A 126 16.51 5.49 1.64
CA THR A 126 16.61 6.84 1.07
C THR A 126 15.27 7.49 0.78
N THR A 127 14.19 6.72 0.61
CA THR A 127 12.89 7.30 0.29
C THR A 127 12.23 7.88 1.55
N THR A 128 12.02 9.19 1.52
CA THR A 128 11.32 9.95 2.56
C THR A 128 9.82 10.06 2.24
N LEU A 129 9.05 10.52 3.22
CA LEU A 129 7.63 10.83 3.04
C LEU A 129 7.41 11.92 1.98
N GLN A 130 8.28 12.94 1.93
CA GLN A 130 8.21 13.98 0.90
C GLN A 130 8.43 13.42 -0.51
N MET A 131 9.42 12.53 -0.70
CA MET A 131 9.67 11.92 -2.01
C MET A 131 8.45 11.11 -2.49
N LEU A 132 7.78 10.41 -1.57
CA LEU A 132 6.53 9.71 -1.88
C LEU A 132 5.43 10.70 -2.30
N LEU A 133 5.23 11.80 -1.56
CA LEU A 133 4.22 12.81 -1.91
C LEU A 133 4.47 13.40 -3.31
N GLU A 134 5.72 13.75 -3.62
CA GLU A 134 6.07 14.32 -4.93
C GLU A 134 5.79 13.33 -6.08
N TYR A 135 6.06 12.04 -5.85
CA TYR A 135 5.68 11.00 -6.80
C TYR A 135 4.17 10.90 -6.98
N ILE A 136 3.40 10.92 -5.87
CA ILE A 136 1.94 10.85 -5.88
C ILE A 136 1.34 12.03 -6.65
N ILE A 137 1.80 13.25 -6.38
CA ILE A 137 1.33 14.47 -7.07
C ILE A 137 1.50 14.31 -8.58
N LYS A 138 2.70 13.89 -9.00
CA LYS A 138 3.00 13.70 -10.41
C LYS A 138 2.13 12.60 -11.05
N MET A 139 2.01 11.45 -10.39
CA MET A 139 1.34 10.28 -10.96
C MET A 139 -0.17 10.40 -11.04
N PHE A 140 -0.79 11.14 -10.11
CA PHE A 140 -2.23 11.44 -10.13
C PHE A 140 -2.55 12.83 -10.70
N SER A 141 -1.56 13.54 -11.26
CA SER A 141 -1.71 14.88 -11.84
C SER A 141 -2.36 15.90 -10.88
N LEU A 142 -1.90 15.91 -9.63
CA LEU A 142 -2.42 16.76 -8.55
C LEU A 142 -1.67 18.10 -8.42
N ASP A 143 -0.93 18.52 -9.44
CA ASP A 143 -0.09 19.73 -9.39
C ASP A 143 -0.88 21.02 -9.13
N SER A 144 -2.18 21.04 -9.44
CA SER A 144 -3.10 22.16 -9.18
C SER A 144 -3.66 22.18 -7.75
N ILE A 145 -3.42 21.13 -6.96
CA ILE A 145 -3.89 21.01 -5.58
C ILE A 145 -2.78 21.49 -4.63
N GLU A 146 -3.14 22.38 -3.70
CA GLU A 146 -2.22 22.82 -2.65
C GLU A 146 -1.74 21.63 -1.82
N ARG A 147 -0.42 21.52 -1.58
CA ARG A 147 0.18 20.36 -0.90
C ARG A 147 -0.44 20.07 0.47
N GLN A 148 -0.85 21.11 1.21
CA GLN A 148 -1.46 20.98 2.53
C GLN A 148 -2.85 20.32 2.50
N ARG A 149 -3.46 20.22 1.32
CA ARG A 149 -4.77 19.60 1.10
C ARG A 149 -4.66 18.14 0.66
N ILE A 150 -3.44 17.64 0.42
CA ILE A 150 -3.19 16.27 0.01
C ILE A 150 -2.77 15.48 1.24
N HIS A 151 -3.67 14.64 1.74
CA HIS A 151 -3.45 13.83 2.93
C HIS A 151 -3.16 12.39 2.52
N LEU A 152 -2.17 11.77 3.16
CA LEU A 152 -1.78 10.39 2.93
C LEU A 152 -2.16 9.56 4.15
N PHE A 153 -2.94 8.51 3.95
CA PHE A 153 -3.37 7.62 5.03
C PHE A 153 -2.80 6.23 4.83
N MET A 154 -2.19 5.70 5.88
CA MET A 154 -1.82 4.31 6.02
C MET A 154 -2.82 3.65 6.97
N ASP A 155 -3.62 2.72 6.45
CA ASP A 155 -4.78 2.16 7.15
C ASP A 155 -5.75 3.24 7.65
N PHE A 156 -5.73 3.57 8.94
CA PHE A 156 -6.57 4.59 9.58
C PHE A 156 -5.76 5.75 10.18
N GLU A 157 -4.44 5.75 9.97
CA GLU A 157 -3.54 6.77 10.49
C GLU A 157 -3.06 7.68 9.37
N GLU A 158 -3.13 8.99 9.62
CA GLU A 158 -2.60 10.00 8.72
C GLU A 158 -1.07 10.07 8.85
N LEU A 159 -0.38 10.01 7.72
CA LEU A 159 1.04 10.28 7.64
C LEU A 159 1.24 11.80 7.66
N ASP A 160 1.43 12.37 8.85
CA ASP A 160 1.62 13.81 9.06
C ASP A 160 2.86 14.33 8.30
N LEU A 161 2.60 14.97 7.16
CA LEU A 161 3.58 15.57 6.27
C LEU A 161 4.28 16.78 6.90
N THR A 162 3.59 17.56 7.74
CA THR A 162 4.14 18.77 8.37
C THR A 162 5.26 18.44 9.34
N SER A 163 5.10 17.38 10.12
CA SER A 163 6.09 17.00 11.15
C SER A 163 7.11 15.98 10.67
N ASN A 164 6.83 15.24 9.60
CA ASN A 164 7.61 14.06 9.20
C ASN A 164 8.06 14.04 7.72
N SER A 165 8.03 15.17 7.01
CA SER A 165 8.37 15.23 5.58
C SER A 165 9.69 14.53 5.22
N GLU A 166 10.73 14.75 6.03
CA GLU A 166 12.08 14.20 5.80
C GLU A 166 12.30 12.80 6.39
N LYS A 167 11.34 12.27 7.15
CA LYS A 167 11.49 10.93 7.73
C LYS A 167 11.44 9.88 6.64
N LEU A 168 12.27 8.85 6.80
CA LEU A 168 12.22 7.67 5.94
C LEU A 168 10.89 6.96 6.12
N LEU A 169 10.36 6.39 5.04
CA LEU A 169 9.11 5.63 5.10
C LEU A 169 9.20 4.47 6.12
N THR A 170 10.37 3.83 6.25
CA THR A 170 10.61 2.80 7.27
C THR A 170 10.47 3.29 8.71
N GLU A 171 10.84 4.55 8.98
CA GLU A 171 10.72 5.16 10.31
C GLU A 171 9.26 5.45 10.67
N LEU A 172 8.40 5.56 9.65
CA LEU A 172 6.96 5.73 9.75
C LEU A 172 6.21 4.38 9.79
N GLY A 173 6.93 3.26 9.91
CA GLY A 173 6.34 1.93 9.94
C GLY A 173 5.85 1.41 8.59
N VAL A 174 6.18 2.10 7.49
CA VAL A 174 5.83 1.63 6.14
C VAL A 174 6.68 0.42 5.79
N THR A 175 6.03 -0.64 5.34
CA THR A 175 6.66 -1.91 4.97
C THR A 175 6.34 -2.28 3.53
N ASP A 176 6.78 -3.47 3.10
CA ASP A 176 6.51 -3.92 1.74
C ASP A 176 5.02 -4.20 1.54
N LEU A 177 4.49 -3.79 0.39
CA LEU A 177 3.08 -3.88 0.00
C LEU A 177 2.10 -3.11 0.90
N THR A 178 2.60 -2.23 1.77
CA THR A 178 1.76 -1.30 2.53
C THR A 178 0.85 -0.52 1.58
N MET A 179 -0.41 -0.35 2.00
CA MET A 179 -1.41 0.41 1.27
C MET A 179 -1.46 1.85 1.78
N ILE A 180 -1.43 2.80 0.85
CA ILE A 180 -1.59 4.22 1.13
C ILE A 180 -2.79 4.72 0.35
N SER A 181 -3.71 5.43 1.01
CA SER A 181 -4.79 6.14 0.33
C SER A 181 -4.50 7.63 0.32
N VAL A 182 -4.75 8.26 -0.82
CA VAL A 182 -4.66 9.70 -1.00
C VAL A 182 -6.03 10.28 -0.79
N GLN A 183 -6.16 11.31 0.05
CA GLN A 183 -7.38 12.08 0.19
C GLN A 183 -7.09 13.55 -0.08
N ILE A 184 -8.03 14.21 -0.76
CA ILE A 184 -7.98 15.65 -0.98
C ILE A 184 -8.98 16.27 -0.03
N VAL A 185 -8.50 17.02 0.96
CA VAL A 185 -9.36 17.74 1.89
C VAL A 185 -9.73 19.09 1.27
N SER A 186 -11.02 19.38 1.24
CA SER A 186 -11.51 20.70 0.85
C SER A 186 -11.04 21.71 1.88
N SER A 187 -10.37 22.78 1.43
CA SER A 187 -9.98 23.88 2.30
C SER A 187 -11.24 24.47 2.94
N LEU A 188 -11.28 24.51 4.28
CA LEU A 188 -12.31 25.23 5.04
C LEU A 188 -12.34 26.74 4.71
N SER A 189 -11.33 27.25 4.00
CA SER A 189 -11.15 28.65 3.61
C SER A 189 -11.29 28.93 2.11
N SER A 190 -11.59 27.95 1.25
CA SER A 190 -11.85 28.27 -0.15
C SER A 190 -13.30 28.71 -0.30
N SER A 191 -13.52 30.02 -0.37
CA SER A 191 -14.63 30.52 -1.19
C SER A 191 -14.48 29.86 -2.56
N VAL A 192 -15.40 28.97 -2.88
CA VAL A 192 -15.56 28.45 -4.23
C VAL A 192 -16.42 29.44 -4.98
N ILE A 193 -16.04 29.75 -6.21
CA ILE A 193 -16.89 30.51 -7.13
C ILE A 193 -17.59 29.48 -8.00
N HIS A 194 -18.90 29.57 -8.07
CA HIS A 194 -19.70 28.74 -8.95
C HIS A 194 -19.65 29.33 -10.37
N VAL A 195 -19.33 28.47 -11.32
CA VAL A 195 -19.24 28.82 -12.73
C VAL A 195 -20.39 28.15 -13.46
N GLU A 196 -21.24 28.97 -14.08
CA GLU A 196 -22.28 28.52 -14.97
C GLU A 196 -21.88 28.79 -16.42
N CYS A 197 -21.81 27.73 -17.21
CA CYS A 197 -21.54 27.78 -18.64
C CYS A 197 -22.78 27.31 -19.40
N THR A 198 -23.33 28.16 -20.26
CA THR A 198 -24.48 27.80 -21.11
C THR A 198 -23.99 27.48 -22.52
N SER A 199 -24.37 26.32 -23.03
CA SER A 199 -24.13 25.91 -24.42
C SER A 199 -25.45 25.61 -25.13
N THR A 200 -25.39 25.36 -26.45
CA THR A 200 -26.54 24.91 -27.24
C THR A 200 -27.18 23.61 -26.74
N ASN A 201 -26.43 22.82 -25.96
CA ASN A 201 -26.84 21.50 -25.47
C ASN A 201 -27.30 21.54 -24.00
N GLY A 202 -27.28 22.71 -23.36
CA GLY A 202 -27.70 22.89 -21.97
C GLY A 202 -26.71 23.69 -21.13
N THR A 203 -26.99 23.73 -19.84
CA THR A 203 -26.23 24.50 -18.85
C THR A 203 -25.38 23.57 -17.99
N PHE A 204 -24.13 23.97 -17.76
CA PHE A 204 -23.13 23.22 -17.00
C PHE A 204 -22.67 24.06 -15.82
N LEU A 205 -22.67 23.45 -14.65
CA LEU A 205 -22.22 24.06 -13.39
C LEU A 205 -20.96 23.35 -12.92
N PHE A 206 -19.94 24.13 -12.55
CA PHE A 206 -18.75 23.59 -11.91
C PHE A 206 -18.11 24.62 -10.97
N ASP A 207 -17.38 24.13 -9.99
CA ASP A 207 -16.78 24.96 -8.96
C ASP A 207 -15.32 25.23 -9.28
N ILE A 208 -14.90 26.48 -9.08
CA ILE A 208 -13.49 26.88 -9.17
C ILE A 208 -13.02 27.52 -7.86
N PRO A 209 -11.74 27.40 -7.50
CA PRO A 209 -11.17 28.19 -6.43
C PRO A 209 -11.30 29.70 -6.71
N HIS A 210 -11.61 30.53 -5.71
CA HIS A 210 -11.61 32.00 -5.85
C HIS A 210 -10.22 32.58 -6.21
N THR A 211 -9.15 31.78 -6.10
CA THR A 211 -7.80 32.13 -6.55
C THR A 211 -7.59 31.92 -8.06
N THR A 212 -8.55 31.32 -8.77
CA THR A 212 -8.46 31.02 -10.20
C THR A 212 -8.49 32.32 -11.01
N THR A 213 -7.48 32.53 -11.84
CA THR A 213 -7.44 33.69 -12.74
C THR A 213 -8.37 33.47 -13.94
N ILE A 214 -8.80 34.56 -14.58
CA ILE A 214 -9.63 34.49 -15.79
C ILE A 214 -8.96 33.65 -16.90
N GLU A 215 -7.63 33.70 -17.03
CA GLU A 215 -6.91 32.89 -18.02
C GLU A 215 -6.92 31.39 -17.68
N MET A 216 -6.77 31.03 -16.41
CA MET A 216 -6.86 29.63 -15.98
C MET A 216 -8.26 29.07 -16.20
N LEU A 217 -9.27 29.88 -15.86
CA LEU A 217 -10.67 29.54 -16.09
C LEU A 217 -10.99 29.35 -17.58
N ARG A 218 -10.50 30.23 -18.46
CA ARG A 218 -10.64 30.06 -19.91
C ARG A 218 -10.04 28.75 -20.40
N LYS A 219 -8.83 28.41 -19.95
CA LYS A 219 -8.19 27.14 -20.32
C LYS A 219 -8.99 25.93 -19.83
N GLU A 220 -9.52 25.99 -18.61
CA GLU A 220 -10.31 24.90 -18.03
C GLU A 220 -11.64 24.72 -18.78
N VAL A 221 -12.29 25.82 -19.16
CA VAL A 221 -13.50 25.83 -20.00
C VAL A 221 -13.20 25.28 -21.39
N GLU A 222 -12.13 25.73 -22.05
CA GLU A 222 -11.72 25.25 -23.38
C GLU A 222 -11.38 23.75 -23.37
N GLN A 223 -10.78 23.24 -22.29
CA GLN A 223 -10.46 21.82 -22.12
C GLN A 223 -11.70 20.97 -21.82
N ARG A 224 -12.64 21.46 -21.01
CA ARG A 224 -13.84 20.69 -20.63
C ARG A 224 -14.92 20.70 -21.69
N PHE A 225 -14.99 21.78 -22.47
CA PHE A 225 -16.06 22.03 -23.41
C PHE A 225 -15.55 22.15 -24.85
N THR A 226 -14.46 21.47 -25.19
CA THR A 226 -13.82 21.51 -26.52
C THR A 226 -14.79 21.17 -27.65
N ASP A 227 -15.80 20.34 -27.38
CA ASP A 227 -16.83 19.92 -28.34
C ASP A 227 -18.11 20.76 -28.32
N TYR A 228 -18.19 21.83 -27.50
CA TYR A 228 -19.41 22.61 -27.30
C TYR A 228 -19.21 24.08 -27.69
N CYS A 229 -20.18 24.65 -28.41
CA CYS A 229 -20.24 26.08 -28.66
C CYS A 229 -20.86 26.77 -27.45
N LEU A 230 -20.04 27.42 -26.63
CA LEU A 230 -20.48 28.16 -25.46
C LEU A 230 -21.12 29.49 -25.88
N CYS A 231 -22.29 29.79 -25.34
CA CYS A 231 -23.08 30.97 -25.69
C CYS A 231 -23.06 32.03 -24.59
N ASP A 232 -22.91 31.63 -23.33
CA ASP A 232 -22.92 32.56 -22.19
C ASP A 232 -22.15 32.01 -20.97
N PHE A 233 -21.72 32.92 -20.10
CA PHE A 233 -20.85 32.64 -18.94
C PHE A 233 -21.20 33.53 -17.75
N THR A 234 -21.54 32.92 -16.61
CA THR A 234 -21.87 33.63 -15.36
C THR A 234 -21.05 33.11 -14.18
N LEU A 235 -20.57 34.03 -13.34
CA LEU A 235 -19.90 33.74 -12.07
C LEU A 235 -20.79 34.19 -10.91
N PHE A 236 -20.96 33.34 -9.90
CA PHE A 236 -21.66 33.71 -8.67
C PHE A 236 -21.08 33.02 -7.44
N ASP A 237 -21.28 33.66 -6.29
CA ASP A 237 -20.91 33.17 -4.94
C ASP A 237 -22.00 32.29 -4.34
#